data_AF-A0A6A1W0Q8-F1
#
_entry.id   AF-A0A6A1W0Q8-F1
#
_cell.length_a   1.000
_cell.length_b   1.000
_cell.length_c   1.000
_cell.angle_alpha   90.00
_cell.angle_beta   90.00
_cell.angle_gamma   90.00
#
_symmetry.space_group_name_H-M   'P 1'
#
loop_
_entity.id
_entity.type
_entity.pdbx_description
1 polymer ?
#
loop_
_entity_poly.entity_id
_entity_poly.type
_entity_poly.pdbx_seq_one_letter_code
_entity_poly.pdbx_strand_id
1 'polypeptide(L)'
;MVLEILEEPSVSIPKGTIMEALKVLIDVKNHPVLIHCKRGKHRTGCLVGSLRKFQNWCLDSVLEEYKQFAGAKSRITDLRFIEEFDAMCLRQCLHSIICQDQGYGSNTRRLLYREENLQKPQIASL
;
A
#
# COMPACT_ATOMS: atom_id res chain seq x y z
N MET A 1 -3.16 -15.57 7.68
CA MET A 1 -3.65 -15.57 6.27
C MET A 1 -2.46 -15.72 5.32
N VAL A 2 -2.62 -16.42 4.19
CA VAL A 2 -1.56 -16.55 3.16
C VAL A 2 -1.95 -15.71 1.95
N LEU A 3 -1.09 -14.76 1.58
CA LEU A 3 -1.25 -13.95 0.36
C LEU A 3 -0.33 -14.50 -0.72
N GLU A 4 -0.91 -15.26 -1.64
CA GLU A 4 -0.23 -15.72 -2.85
C GLU A 4 -0.49 -14.73 -4.00
N ILE A 5 0.57 -14.13 -4.52
CA ILE A 5 0.47 -13.30 -5.73
C ILE A 5 0.70 -14.22 -6.93
N LEU A 6 -0.35 -14.53 -7.69
CA LEU A 6 -0.32 -15.39 -8.88
C LEU A 6 -0.45 -14.57 -10.16
N GLU A 7 0.49 -14.75 -11.10
CA GLU A 7 0.38 -14.26 -12.47
C GLU A 7 1.40 -14.93 -13.39
N GLU A 8 1.11 -14.98 -14.69
CA GLU A 8 1.92 -15.60 -15.74
C GLU A 8 3.25 -14.83 -15.99
N PRO A 9 4.34 -15.53 -16.34
CA PRO A 9 5.71 -15.03 -16.24
C PRO A 9 6.10 -13.92 -17.22
N SER A 10 5.23 -13.51 -18.15
CA SER A 10 5.50 -12.55 -19.22
C SER A 10 4.70 -11.25 -19.16
N VAL A 11 3.78 -11.10 -18.20
CA VAL A 11 2.90 -9.93 -18.11
C VAL A 11 3.38 -9.01 -16.97
N SER A 12 3.36 -7.70 -17.23
CA SER A 12 3.63 -6.66 -16.24
C SER A 12 2.69 -6.84 -15.05
N ILE A 13 3.21 -6.80 -13.81
CA ILE A 13 2.41 -6.93 -12.60
C ILE A 13 1.28 -5.89 -12.63
N PRO A 14 0.01 -6.28 -12.68
CA PRO A 14 -1.10 -5.36 -12.79
C PRO A 14 -1.23 -4.61 -11.48
N LYS A 15 -1.20 -3.28 -11.58
CA LYS A 15 -1.34 -2.36 -10.45
C LYS A 15 -2.53 -2.70 -9.55
N GLY A 16 -3.63 -3.18 -10.14
CA GLY A 16 -4.83 -3.60 -9.41
C GLY A 16 -4.57 -4.73 -8.42
N THR A 17 -3.85 -5.78 -8.81
CA THR A 17 -3.56 -6.92 -7.92
C THR A 17 -2.71 -6.50 -6.73
N ILE A 18 -1.70 -5.64 -6.96
CA ILE A 18 -0.88 -5.09 -5.86
C ILE A 18 -1.70 -4.20 -4.95
N MET A 19 -2.62 -3.40 -5.50
CA MET A 19 -3.51 -2.53 -4.72
C MET A 19 -4.42 -3.35 -3.79
N GLU A 20 -5.06 -4.40 -4.27
CA GLU A 20 -5.93 -5.25 -3.46
C GLU A 20 -5.14 -6.01 -2.38
N ALA A 21 -3.97 -6.57 -2.73
CA ALA A 21 -3.11 -7.21 -1.75
C ALA A 21 -2.65 -6.22 -0.67
N LEU A 22 -2.35 -4.97 -1.05
CA LEU A 22 -1.94 -3.93 -0.10
C LEU A 22 -3.09 -3.55 0.87
N LYS A 23 -4.34 -3.54 0.41
CA LYS A 23 -5.52 -3.35 1.30
C LYS A 23 -5.63 -4.42 2.37
N VAL A 24 -5.35 -5.68 2.02
CA VAL A 24 -5.34 -6.79 2.99
C VAL A 24 -4.22 -6.59 4.02
N LEU A 25 -3.04 -6.13 3.58
CA LEU A 25 -1.87 -5.93 4.44
C LEU A 25 -2.02 -4.76 5.43
N ILE A 26 -2.69 -3.68 5.03
CA ILE A 26 -2.89 -2.52 5.93
C ILE A 26 -3.94 -2.77 7.01
N ASP A 27 -4.84 -3.74 6.81
CA ASP A 27 -5.82 -4.12 7.82
C ASP A 27 -5.19 -5.03 8.89
N VAL A 28 -5.01 -4.46 10.08
CA VAL A 28 -4.40 -5.09 11.24
C VAL A 28 -5.13 -6.36 11.69
N LYS A 29 -6.43 -6.52 11.37
CA LYS A 29 -7.21 -7.71 11.72
C LYS A 29 -6.73 -8.96 11.00
N ASN A 30 -6.07 -8.80 9.84
CA ASN A 30 -5.57 -9.93 9.05
C ASN A 30 -4.25 -10.48 9.59
N HIS A 31 -3.59 -9.78 10.53
CA HIS A 31 -2.27 -10.15 11.02
C HIS A 31 -2.33 -11.28 12.06
N PRO A 32 -1.38 -12.25 12.01
CA PRO A 32 -0.19 -12.30 11.14
C PRO A 32 -0.47 -12.78 9.69
N VAL A 33 0.23 -12.15 8.72
CA VAL A 33 0.13 -12.45 7.29
C VAL A 33 1.47 -12.90 6.72
N LEU A 34 1.47 -14.00 5.94
CA LEU A 34 2.62 -14.43 5.14
C LEU A 34 2.43 -13.99 3.68
N ILE A 35 3.40 -13.24 3.15
CA ILE A 35 3.43 -12.83 1.75
C ILE A 35 4.40 -13.74 0.99
N HIS A 36 3.95 -14.35 -0.10
CA HIS A 36 4.85 -15.08 -0.98
C HIS A 36 4.43 -15.01 -2.46
N CYS A 37 5.39 -15.35 -3.31
CA CYS A 37 5.16 -15.70 -4.71
C CYS A 37 6.01 -16.94 -5.03
N LYS A 38 6.15 -17.33 -6.30
CA LYS A 38 6.93 -18.52 -6.67
C LYS A 38 8.35 -18.55 -6.08
N ARG A 39 9.02 -17.40 -6.00
CA ARG A 39 10.41 -17.28 -5.51
C ARG A 39 10.61 -16.21 -4.44
N GLY A 40 9.54 -15.53 -4.03
CA GLY A 40 9.62 -14.43 -3.05
C GLY A 40 10.42 -13.19 -3.50
N LYS A 41 10.62 -12.98 -4.82
CA LYS A 41 11.50 -11.90 -5.35
C LYS A 41 10.72 -10.77 -5.99
N HIS A 42 10.18 -11.01 -7.18
CA HIS A 42 9.61 -9.96 -8.04
C HIS A 42 8.28 -9.43 -7.51
N ARG A 43 7.23 -10.27 -7.53
CA ARG A 43 5.89 -9.88 -7.10
C ARG A 43 5.84 -9.52 -5.62
N THR A 44 6.50 -10.33 -4.79
CA THR A 44 6.66 -10.07 -3.36
C THR A 44 7.40 -8.75 -3.13
N GLY A 45 8.50 -8.52 -3.84
CA GLY A 45 9.27 -7.28 -3.73
C GLY A 45 8.49 -6.05 -4.17
N CYS A 46 7.70 -6.12 -5.25
CA CYS A 46 6.83 -5.01 -5.66
C CYS A 46 5.77 -4.71 -4.60
N LEU A 47 5.10 -5.73 -4.03
CA LEU A 47 4.09 -5.52 -2.98
C LEU A 47 4.71 -4.94 -1.70
N VAL A 48 5.85 -5.47 -1.27
CA VAL A 48 6.57 -4.97 -0.10
C VAL A 48 7.07 -3.55 -0.35
N GLY A 49 7.61 -3.26 -1.54
CA GLY A 49 8.03 -1.92 -1.92
C GLY A 49 6.87 -0.91 -1.89
N SER A 50 5.71 -1.29 -2.43
CA SER A 50 4.48 -0.50 -2.32
C SER A 50 4.05 -0.27 -0.87
N LEU A 51 4.16 -1.28 0.00
CA LEU A 51 3.91 -1.14 1.43
C LEU A 51 4.90 -0.17 2.10
N ARG A 52 6.19 -0.22 1.77
CA ARG A 52 7.18 0.74 2.30
C ARG A 52 6.89 2.17 1.89
N LYS A 53 6.47 2.39 0.63
CA LYS A 53 6.00 3.70 0.17
C LYS A 53 4.79 4.17 0.97
N PHE A 54 3.84 3.28 1.27
CA PHE A 54 2.71 3.59 2.14
C PHE A 54 3.16 3.96 3.57
N GLN A 55 4.17 3.27 4.10
CA GLN A 55 4.83 3.55 5.38
C GLN A 55 5.74 4.80 5.36
N ASN A 56 5.73 5.57 4.26
CA ASN A 56 6.48 6.81 4.11
C ASN A 56 8.01 6.64 4.22
N TRP A 57 8.54 5.52 3.75
CA TRP A 57 9.98 5.33 3.56
C TRP A 57 10.48 6.15 2.36
N CYS A 58 11.75 6.59 2.39
CA CYS A 58 12.34 7.27 1.24
C CYS A 58 12.55 6.27 0.07
N LEU A 59 12.37 6.75 -1.16
CA LEU A 59 12.38 5.90 -2.36
C LEU A 59 13.68 5.10 -2.48
N ASP A 60 14.83 5.71 -2.23
CA ASP A 60 16.12 5.02 -2.31
C ASP A 60 16.20 3.81 -1.37
N SER A 61 15.74 3.96 -0.11
CA SER A 61 15.71 2.84 0.84
C SER A 61 14.79 1.71 0.38
N VAL A 62 13.67 2.04 -0.25
CA VAL A 62 12.74 1.04 -0.79
C VAL A 62 13.37 0.28 -1.96
N LEU A 63 14.01 0.99 -2.88
CA LEU A 63 14.65 0.38 -4.05
C LEU A 63 15.86 -0.47 -3.64
N GLU A 64 16.65 -0.04 -2.65
CA GLU A 64 17.75 -0.83 -2.11
C GLU A 64 17.26 -2.10 -1.39
N GLU A 65 16.20 -2.02 -0.57
CA GLU A 65 15.57 -3.21 0.04
C GLU A 65 15.16 -4.21 -1.05
N TYR A 66 14.47 -3.75 -2.10
CA TYR A 66 14.09 -4.60 -3.23
C TYR A 66 15.32 -5.27 -3.89
N LYS A 67 16.37 -4.49 -4.19
CA LYS A 67 17.58 -5.03 -4.85
C LYS A 67 18.26 -6.08 -3.98
N GLN A 68 18.32 -5.85 -2.66
CA GLN A 68 18.92 -6.79 -1.72
C GLN A 68 18.22 -8.16 -1.74
N PHE A 69 16.88 -8.18 -1.74
CA PHE A 69 16.10 -9.43 -1.77
C PHE A 69 16.06 -10.08 -3.17
N ALA A 70 15.98 -9.28 -4.24
CA ALA A 70 15.99 -9.80 -5.60
C ALA A 70 17.38 -10.37 -5.97
N GLY A 71 18.45 -9.75 -5.49
CA GLY A 71 19.85 -10.06 -5.78
C GLY A 71 20.15 -9.90 -7.27
N ALA A 72 20.95 -10.81 -7.83
CA ALA A 72 21.31 -10.84 -9.26
C ALA A 72 20.13 -11.01 -10.23
N LYS A 73 18.89 -11.17 -9.72
CA LYS A 73 17.67 -11.29 -10.53
C LYS A 73 16.75 -10.07 -10.36
N SER A 74 17.27 -8.93 -9.92
CA SER A 74 16.54 -7.67 -9.92
C SER A 74 16.11 -7.29 -11.33
N ARG A 75 14.92 -6.69 -11.45
CA ARG A 75 14.37 -6.25 -12.74
C ARG A 75 14.16 -4.75 -12.73
N ILE A 76 14.56 -4.09 -13.81
CA ILE A 76 14.31 -2.65 -13.99
C ILE A 76 12.81 -2.37 -14.06
N THR A 77 12.02 -3.29 -14.60
CA THR A 77 10.55 -3.19 -14.65
C THR A 77 9.93 -3.09 -13.26
N ASP A 78 10.47 -3.84 -12.29
CA ASP A 78 9.97 -3.87 -10.92
C ASP A 78 10.38 -2.60 -10.17
N LEU A 79 11.61 -2.12 -10.39
CA LEU A 79 12.09 -0.84 -9.83
C LEU A 79 11.22 0.32 -10.33
N ARG A 80 10.96 0.41 -11.64
CA ARG A 80 10.08 1.41 -12.23
C ARG A 80 8.65 1.30 -11.70
N PHE A 81 8.14 0.08 -11.55
CA PHE A 81 6.84 -0.15 -10.93
C PHE A 81 6.79 0.43 -9.52
N ILE A 82 7.78 0.15 -8.67
CA ILE A 82 7.84 0.68 -7.31
C ILE A 82 7.91 2.22 -7.32
N GLU A 83 8.73 2.79 -8.19
CA GLU A 83 8.86 4.25 -8.35
C GLU A 83 7.53 4.92 -8.73
N GLU A 84 6.83 4.39 -9.74
CA GLU A 84 5.57 4.93 -10.26
C GLU A 84 4.34 4.58 -9.39
N PHE A 85 4.44 3.59 -8.51
CA PHE A 85 3.29 3.13 -7.73
C PHE A 85 2.82 4.20 -6.72
N ASP A 86 1.67 4.80 -6.96
CA ASP A 86 1.05 5.72 -6.02
C ASP A 86 0.27 4.97 -4.93
N ALA A 87 0.88 4.85 -3.75
CA ALA A 87 0.26 4.27 -2.56
C ALA A 87 -0.65 5.25 -1.79
N MET A 88 -0.62 6.55 -2.14
CA MET A 88 -1.38 7.60 -1.45
C MET A 88 -2.88 7.44 -1.64
N CYS A 89 -3.31 6.93 -2.80
CA CYS A 89 -4.72 6.67 -3.09
C CYS A 89 -5.38 5.79 -2.03
N LEU A 90 -4.64 4.87 -1.39
CA LEU A 90 -5.19 4.03 -0.32
C LEU A 90 -5.50 4.80 0.95
N ARG A 91 -4.82 5.92 1.22
CA ARG A 91 -5.15 6.79 2.36
C ARG A 91 -6.52 7.44 2.21
N GLN A 92 -6.89 7.78 0.98
CA GLN A 92 -8.22 8.31 0.68
C GLN A 92 -9.30 7.22 0.81
N CYS A 93 -8.98 5.96 0.44
CA CYS A 93 -9.88 4.82 0.59
C CYS A 93 -10.00 4.28 2.03
N LEU A 94 -9.04 4.54 2.91
CA LEU A 94 -9.13 4.12 4.32
C LEU A 94 -10.30 4.77 5.07
N HIS A 95 -10.77 5.94 4.62
CA HIS A 95 -11.96 6.59 5.17
C HIS A 95 -13.24 5.76 5.00
N SER A 96 -13.35 4.90 3.98
CA SER A 96 -14.56 4.08 3.79
C SER A 96 -14.52 2.75 4.56
N ILE A 97 -13.34 2.19 4.78
CA ILE A 97 -13.17 0.93 5.54
C ILE A 97 -13.41 1.17 7.04
N ILE A 98 -12.93 2.30 7.58
CA ILE A 98 -13.16 2.67 8.99
C ILE A 98 -14.65 2.92 9.28
N CYS A 99 -15.43 3.36 8.29
CA CYS A 99 -16.88 3.60 8.44
C CYS A 99 -17.75 2.33 8.41
N GLN A 100 -17.27 1.20 7.87
CA GLN A 100 -18.04 -0.06 7.88
C GLN A 100 -17.98 -0.78 9.24
N ASP A 101 -17.01 -0.44 10.09
CA ASP A 101 -16.82 -1.04 11.40
C ASP A 101 -17.67 -0.40 12.51
N GLN A 102 -18.50 0.61 12.20
CA GLN A 102 -19.38 1.25 13.19
C GLN A 102 -20.66 0.43 13.51
N GLY A 103 -20.81 -0.80 12.98
CA GLY A 103 -22.05 -1.58 13.09
C GLY A 103 -22.15 -2.64 14.20
N TYR A 104 -21.05 -3.13 14.81
CA TYR A 104 -21.12 -4.16 15.87
C TYR A 104 -20.01 -3.94 16.92
N GLY A 105 -20.42 -3.45 18.09
CA GLY A 105 -19.52 -2.88 19.09
C GLY A 105 -18.80 -3.87 20.01
N SER A 106 -17.68 -3.42 20.59
CA SER A 106 -17.53 -3.16 22.02
C SER A 106 -16.09 -2.78 22.37
N ASN A 107 -15.93 -1.66 23.07
CA ASN A 107 -14.76 -1.25 23.88
C ASN A 107 -13.40 -1.13 23.18
N THR A 108 -13.10 0.05 22.59
CA THR A 108 -11.84 0.80 22.87
C THR A 108 -11.96 2.25 22.38
N ARG A 109 -12.02 3.16 23.36
CA ARG A 109 -11.64 4.59 23.39
C ARG A 109 -11.45 5.33 22.05
N ARG A 110 -12.56 5.93 21.59
CA ARG A 110 -12.71 7.34 21.16
C ARG A 110 -11.50 7.98 20.46
N LEU A 111 -11.43 7.84 19.14
CA LEU A 111 -10.72 8.81 18.30
C LEU A 111 -11.63 10.02 18.10
N LEU A 112 -11.40 11.08 18.87
CA LEU A 112 -11.96 12.40 18.61
C LEU A 112 -11.18 13.01 17.45
N TYR A 113 -11.77 13.01 16.24
CA TYR A 113 -11.33 13.91 15.19
C TYR A 113 -12.16 15.19 15.27
N ARG A 114 -11.49 16.24 15.74
CA ARG A 114 -11.98 17.62 15.72
C ARG A 114 -12.03 18.07 14.27
N GLU A 115 -13.21 18.44 13.80
CA GLU A 115 -13.41 19.07 12.50
C GLU A 115 -12.72 20.44 12.49
N GLU A 116 -11.77 20.66 11.57
CA GLU A 116 -11.44 22.01 11.14
C GLU A 116 -11.53 22.08 9.61
N ASN A 117 -12.76 22.42 9.20
CA ASN A 117 -13.14 23.23 8.06
C ASN A 117 -11.98 23.79 7.20
N LEU A 118 -11.91 23.35 5.94
CA LEU A 118 -11.27 24.16 4.90
C LEU A 118 -12.25 25.29 4.52
N GLN A 119 -12.20 26.40 5.28
CA GLN A 119 -12.84 27.65 4.91
C GLN A 119 -12.21 28.20 3.62
N LYS A 120 -13.02 28.38 2.57
CA LYS A 120 -12.90 29.51 1.62
C LYS A 120 -13.41 30.77 2.36
N PRO A 121 -12.84 31.99 2.19
CA PRO A 121 -13.10 32.88 1.03
C PRO A 121 -11.88 33.79 0.62
N GLN A 122 -11.71 34.22 -0.66
CA GLN A 122 -12.09 35.51 -1.34
C GLN A 122 -11.61 36.79 -0.62
N ILE A 123 -11.16 37.93 -1.20
CA ILE A 123 -11.57 38.82 -2.33
C ILE A 123 -10.35 39.77 -2.59
N ALA A 124 -9.99 40.29 -3.78
CA ALA A 124 -10.54 41.53 -4.35
C ALA A 124 -9.89 41.90 -5.70
N SER A 125 -10.76 42.39 -6.58
CA SER A 125 -10.50 43.17 -7.79
C SER A 125 -9.76 44.48 -7.53
N LEU A 126 -8.80 44.79 -8.40
CA LEU A 126 -8.59 46.09 -9.05
C LEU A 126 -8.06 45.83 -10.46
#